data_AF-A0A9D0KXD0-F1
#
_entry.id   AF-A0A9D0KXD0-F1
#
_cell.length_a   1.000
_cell.length_b   1.000
_cell.length_c   1.000
_cell.angle_alpha   90.00
_cell.angle_beta   90.00
_cell.angle_gamma   90.00
#
_symmetry.space_group_name_H-M   'P 1'
#
loop_
_entity.id
_entity.type
_entity.pdbx_description
1 polymer ?
#
loop_
_entity_poly.entity_id
_entity_poly.type
_entity_poly.pdbx_seq_one_letter_code
_entity_poly.pdbx_strand_id
1 'polypeptide(L)'
;MKQLGICIGSTKPNRVNFITDSIVRIGQFVTLFYTEEGKEKKLLGMIQSLERDNPYLPDTIRTTQQAESIKRFSEKENTIRGEVHILGEIIETGDEVFLQIPRTPPLPAAEVYEADPQLLKKVFGAKSKKFVRIGRLLSEKEDVPVYINIEQVVLRHLAVLAVTGAGKSNTVSVLLKNIINLGGTVAVFDFHGEYSRSKLTRNGKSAVNHIQPLINPAELKPKEFASLIGIKQNAYVQFRYFRMAYENLLQELRETKTENWQAHVTTSDFLKMLKEKIESISDPESQLGQRLKGKARDESLFEVLNKLEDAELELGHIIKLGVPPLIENIKPGMVNIFDFSELDEDVADAIASNILRWALEERKKAVRKGQSRLPFPLMIVVEEAHILAGEKRNTESKYYIARIAREGRKFGLGITVVTQRPKGLDKEILSQMNNMIILKLVEPEDQKHVQRASESLSQELMEYLPGLNPGEAIIIGNMTKIPLLVKIDKAEEKVEGNDIDVIGKWEEILKKEQTQVDDILSELDNL
;
A
#
# COMPACT_ATOMS: atom_id res chain seq x y z
N MET A 1 3.26 14.83 -37.67
CA MET A 1 3.07 13.57 -36.90
C MET A 1 3.45 12.40 -37.80
N LYS A 2 4.09 11.36 -37.26
CA LYS A 2 4.50 10.18 -38.04
C LYS A 2 3.30 9.24 -38.18
N GLN A 3 2.91 8.88 -39.40
CA GLN A 3 1.89 7.85 -39.63
C GLN A 3 2.48 6.49 -39.24
N LEU A 4 1.74 5.73 -38.45
CA LEU A 4 2.11 4.40 -37.98
C LEU A 4 1.38 3.33 -38.79
N GLY A 5 0.07 3.51 -39.00
CA GLY A 5 -0.76 2.48 -39.61
C GLY A 5 -2.15 2.97 -40.00
N ILE A 6 -3.04 2.02 -40.28
CA ILE A 6 -4.41 2.25 -40.73
C ILE A 6 -5.38 1.33 -39.99
N CYS A 7 -6.56 1.83 -39.64
CA CYS A 7 -7.62 1.03 -39.03
C CYS A 7 -8.23 0.03 -40.01
N ILE A 8 -8.44 -1.20 -39.57
CA ILE A 8 -8.96 -2.30 -40.37
C ILE A 8 -10.15 -3.00 -39.68
N GLY A 9 -10.97 -3.68 -40.47
CA GLY A 9 -12.10 -4.47 -39.97
C GLY A 9 -13.24 -3.61 -39.42
N SER A 10 -14.03 -4.19 -38.52
CA SER A 10 -15.13 -3.49 -37.86
C SER A 10 -14.61 -2.63 -36.70
N THR A 11 -15.05 -1.38 -36.66
CA THR A 11 -14.70 -0.42 -35.62
C THR A 11 -15.78 -0.38 -34.54
N LYS A 12 -15.40 -0.02 -33.31
CA LYS A 12 -16.32 0.23 -32.18
C LYS A 12 -16.00 1.60 -31.58
N PRO A 13 -16.92 2.22 -30.82
CA PRO A 13 -16.66 3.55 -30.26
C PRO A 13 -15.48 3.57 -29.26
N ASN A 14 -15.22 2.45 -28.59
CA ASN A 14 -14.15 2.34 -27.61
C ASN A 14 -12.93 1.52 -28.07
N ARG A 15 -12.95 0.95 -29.28
CA ARG A 15 -11.82 0.16 -29.77
C ARG A 15 -11.81 0.02 -31.28
N VAL A 16 -10.62 -0.10 -31.84
CA VAL A 16 -10.40 -0.37 -33.27
C VAL A 16 -9.23 -1.30 -33.47
N ASN A 17 -9.32 -2.13 -34.50
CA ASN A 17 -8.17 -2.87 -34.98
C ASN A 17 -7.39 -2.01 -35.96
N PHE A 18 -6.07 -2.13 -35.96
CA PHE A 18 -5.20 -1.44 -36.90
C PHE A 18 -4.08 -2.35 -37.38
N ILE A 19 -3.50 -1.96 -38.51
CA ILE A 19 -2.39 -2.64 -39.16
C ILE A 19 -1.24 -1.65 -39.35
N THR A 20 0.00 -2.08 -39.07
CA THR A 20 1.19 -1.24 -39.12
C THR A 20 2.42 -2.02 -39.56
N ASP A 21 3.26 -1.39 -40.39
CA ASP A 21 4.62 -1.85 -40.69
C ASP A 21 5.67 -1.15 -39.80
N SER A 22 5.25 -0.10 -39.09
CA SER A 22 6.08 0.59 -38.11
C SER A 22 6.22 -0.20 -36.82
N ILE A 23 7.40 -0.09 -36.19
CA ILE A 23 7.63 -0.59 -34.83
C ILE A 23 6.80 0.27 -33.85
N VAL A 24 5.87 -0.39 -33.18
CA VAL A 24 4.99 0.18 -32.15
C VAL A 24 5.09 -0.63 -30.87
N ARG A 25 4.65 -0.06 -29.75
CA ARG A 25 4.67 -0.71 -28.44
C ARG A 25 3.28 -0.72 -27.82
N ILE A 26 3.00 -1.73 -27.02
CA ILE A 26 1.81 -1.73 -26.16
C ILE A 26 1.91 -0.58 -25.16
N GLY A 27 0.78 0.02 -24.85
CA GLY A 27 0.67 1.20 -23.97
C GLY A 27 1.10 2.49 -24.65
N GLN A 28 1.58 2.43 -25.90
CA GLN A 28 1.90 3.61 -26.68
C GLN A 28 0.61 4.33 -27.07
N PHE A 29 0.62 5.65 -26.92
CA PHE A 29 -0.48 6.50 -27.33
C PHE A 29 -0.39 6.80 -28.82
N VAL A 30 -1.56 6.76 -29.45
CA VAL A 30 -1.72 7.04 -30.87
C VAL A 30 -2.86 8.04 -31.08
N THR A 31 -2.76 8.83 -32.13
CA THR A 31 -3.85 9.72 -32.57
C THR A 31 -4.48 9.15 -33.83
N LEU A 32 -5.81 9.08 -33.86
CA LEU A 32 -6.56 8.68 -35.03
C LEU A 32 -7.23 9.89 -35.65
N PHE A 33 -7.17 9.96 -36.99
CA PHE A 33 -7.83 11.01 -37.76
C PHE A 33 -8.83 10.39 -38.72
N TYR A 34 -10.03 10.95 -38.74
CA TYR A 34 -11.03 10.64 -39.77
C TYR A 34 -11.92 11.86 -39.99
N THR A 35 -12.50 11.95 -41.19
CA THR A 35 -13.41 13.04 -41.56
C THR A 35 -14.83 12.51 -41.60
N GLU A 36 -15.73 13.11 -40.84
CA GLU A 36 -17.14 12.76 -40.80
C GLU A 36 -17.98 14.04 -40.92
N GLU A 37 -18.96 14.05 -41.82
CA GLU A 37 -19.81 15.23 -42.11
C GLU A 37 -19.02 16.51 -42.41
N GLY A 38 -17.85 16.39 -43.06
CA GLY A 38 -16.99 17.52 -43.41
C GLY A 38 -16.21 18.11 -42.22
N LYS A 39 -16.25 17.48 -41.05
CA LYS A 39 -15.45 17.85 -39.88
C LYS A 39 -14.37 16.81 -39.63
N GLU A 40 -13.14 17.29 -39.45
CA GLU A 40 -12.04 16.45 -39.01
C GLU A 40 -12.21 16.09 -37.53
N LYS A 41 -12.13 14.80 -37.24
CA LYS A 41 -12.22 14.24 -35.89
C LYS A 41 -10.85 13.71 -35.49
N LYS A 42 -10.39 14.12 -34.31
CA LYS A 42 -9.10 13.71 -33.73
C LYS A 42 -9.37 12.89 -32.47
N LEU A 43 -9.03 11.61 -32.49
CA LEU A 43 -9.19 10.72 -31.33
C LEU A 43 -7.83 10.41 -30.71
N LEU A 44 -7.78 10.33 -29.39
CA LEU A 44 -6.67 9.74 -28.66
C LEU A 44 -6.98 8.29 -28.35
N GLY A 45 -6.04 7.41 -28.65
CA GLY A 45 -6.11 5.99 -28.30
C GLY A 45 -4.82 5.48 -27.67
N MET A 46 -4.89 4.29 -27.09
CA MET A 46 -3.75 3.56 -26.54
C MET A 46 -3.72 2.15 -27.11
N ILE A 47 -2.56 1.71 -27.59
CA ILE A 47 -2.36 0.34 -28.10
C ILE A 47 -2.49 -0.64 -26.93
N GLN A 48 -3.43 -1.59 -26.99
CA GLN A 48 -3.66 -2.58 -25.93
C GLN A 48 -3.08 -3.96 -26.27
N SER A 49 -3.10 -4.33 -27.54
CA SER A 49 -2.56 -5.61 -28.01
C SER A 49 -1.76 -5.41 -29.30
N LEU A 50 -0.74 -6.26 -29.47
CA LEU A 50 0.06 -6.33 -30.69
C LEU A 50 0.36 -7.79 -30.99
N GLU A 51 0.08 -8.18 -32.22
CA GLU A 51 0.41 -9.48 -32.79
C GLU A 51 1.21 -9.24 -34.06
N ARG A 52 2.32 -9.96 -34.20
CA ARG A 52 3.07 -9.98 -35.45
C ARG A 52 2.78 -11.30 -36.13
N ASP A 53 2.21 -11.20 -37.32
CA ASP A 53 1.86 -12.35 -38.14
C ASP A 53 2.56 -12.27 -39.49
N ASN A 54 2.92 -13.43 -40.02
CA ASN A 54 3.38 -13.59 -41.39
C ASN A 54 2.45 -14.63 -42.04
N PRO A 55 1.51 -14.20 -42.91
CA PRO A 55 0.50 -15.09 -43.47
C PRO A 55 1.06 -16.30 -44.22
N TYR A 56 2.32 -16.22 -44.68
CA TYR A 56 3.00 -17.32 -45.37
C TYR A 56 3.67 -18.30 -44.42
N LEU A 57 3.90 -17.92 -43.16
CA LEU A 57 4.51 -18.75 -42.13
C LEU A 57 3.50 -19.12 -41.03
N PRO A 58 2.41 -19.86 -41.34
CA PRO A 58 1.43 -20.26 -40.33
C PRO A 58 2.02 -21.32 -39.38
N ASP A 59 1.41 -21.45 -38.20
CA ASP A 59 1.74 -22.46 -37.17
C ASP A 59 1.60 -23.92 -37.65
N THR A 60 1.06 -24.13 -38.84
CA THR A 60 0.90 -25.45 -39.46
C THR A 60 2.15 -25.97 -40.17
N ILE A 61 3.21 -25.15 -40.31
CA ILE A 61 4.49 -25.59 -40.90
C ILE A 61 5.12 -26.69 -40.05
N ARG A 62 5.57 -27.77 -40.70
CA ARG A 62 6.05 -28.99 -40.01
C ARG A 62 7.56 -29.19 -40.04
N THR A 63 8.28 -28.47 -40.90
CA THR A 63 9.72 -28.68 -41.09
C THR A 63 10.46 -27.35 -41.21
N THR A 64 11.71 -27.32 -40.74
CA THR A 64 12.61 -26.17 -40.90
C THR A 64 12.87 -25.85 -42.37
N GLN A 65 12.97 -26.88 -43.22
CA GLN A 65 13.18 -26.69 -44.67
C GLN A 65 12.01 -25.97 -45.36
N GLN A 66 10.76 -26.28 -44.97
CA GLN A 66 9.58 -25.54 -45.45
C GLN A 66 9.62 -24.08 -44.98
N ALA A 67 9.93 -23.84 -43.70
CA ALA A 67 10.05 -22.49 -43.15
C ALA A 67 11.14 -21.68 -43.86
N GLU A 68 12.33 -22.26 -44.10
CA GLU A 68 13.42 -21.59 -44.82
C GLU A 68 13.08 -21.29 -46.28
N SER A 69 12.38 -22.22 -46.95
CA SER A 69 11.95 -22.04 -48.33
C SER A 69 10.98 -20.86 -48.43
N ILE A 70 9.98 -20.80 -47.55
CA ILE A 70 9.00 -19.72 -47.51
C ILE A 70 9.64 -18.41 -47.07
N LYS A 71 10.51 -18.44 -46.05
CA LYS A 71 11.22 -17.27 -45.55
C LYS A 71 11.91 -16.52 -46.68
N ARG A 72 12.61 -17.20 -47.59
CA ARG A 72 13.29 -16.58 -48.75
C ARG A 72 12.35 -15.76 -49.66
N PHE A 73 11.06 -16.09 -49.69
CA PHE A 73 10.06 -15.37 -50.48
C PHE A 73 9.28 -14.34 -49.65
N SER A 74 9.11 -14.54 -48.34
CA SER A 74 8.27 -13.71 -47.46
C SER A 74 9.01 -12.75 -46.52
N GLU A 75 10.35 -12.57 -46.66
CA GLU A 75 11.19 -11.81 -45.70
C GLU A 75 10.66 -10.40 -45.35
N LYS A 76 9.93 -9.76 -46.27
CA LYS A 76 9.41 -8.40 -46.10
C LYS A 76 7.95 -8.33 -45.63
N GLU A 77 7.21 -9.45 -45.64
CA GLU A 77 5.80 -9.49 -45.27
C GLU A 77 5.61 -9.84 -43.79
N ASN A 78 6.12 -8.96 -42.94
CA ASN A 78 5.90 -9.05 -41.50
C ASN A 78 4.98 -7.92 -41.08
N THR A 79 3.69 -8.23 -40.95
CA THR A 79 2.70 -7.23 -40.61
C THR A 79 2.38 -7.29 -39.12
N ILE A 80 2.34 -6.13 -38.48
CA ILE A 80 1.88 -6.02 -37.11
C ILE A 80 0.41 -5.64 -37.14
N ARG A 81 -0.42 -6.42 -36.44
CA ARG A 81 -1.82 -6.12 -36.16
C ARG A 81 -1.97 -5.81 -34.69
N GLY A 82 -2.89 -4.94 -34.34
CA GLY A 82 -3.16 -4.65 -32.94
C GLY A 82 -4.53 -4.06 -32.72
N GLU A 83 -4.91 -3.96 -31.45
CA GLU A 83 -6.10 -3.26 -31.01
C GLU A 83 -5.71 -1.95 -30.32
N VAL A 84 -6.37 -0.86 -30.68
CA VAL A 84 -6.29 0.44 -30.02
C VAL A 84 -7.55 0.66 -29.22
N HIS A 85 -7.40 0.91 -27.92
CA HIS A 85 -8.49 1.42 -27.09
C HIS A 85 -8.66 2.91 -27.28
N ILE A 86 -9.85 3.33 -27.67
CA ILE A 86 -10.18 4.75 -27.84
C ILE A 86 -10.47 5.35 -26.48
N LEU A 87 -9.66 6.33 -26.11
CA LEU A 87 -9.78 7.05 -24.83
C LEU A 87 -10.76 8.23 -24.96
N GLY A 88 -10.83 8.83 -26.14
CA GLY A 88 -11.82 9.84 -26.46
C GLY A 88 -11.42 10.76 -27.63
N GLU A 89 -12.40 11.50 -28.12
CA GLU A 89 -12.20 12.65 -29.00
C GLU A 89 -11.49 13.76 -28.23
N ILE A 90 -10.47 14.33 -28.84
CA ILE A 90 -9.62 15.37 -28.29
C ILE A 90 -10.32 16.71 -28.51
N ILE A 91 -10.71 17.34 -27.40
CA ILE A 91 -11.29 18.68 -27.40
C ILE A 91 -10.29 19.59 -26.68
N GLU A 92 -9.65 20.47 -27.45
CA GLU A 92 -8.69 21.46 -26.93
C GLU A 92 -9.40 22.78 -26.66
N THR A 93 -9.40 23.22 -25.40
CA THR A 93 -9.97 24.50 -24.96
C THR A 93 -8.88 25.31 -24.26
N GLY A 94 -8.15 26.13 -25.04
CA GLY A 94 -6.97 26.86 -24.53
C GLY A 94 -5.84 25.89 -24.15
N ASP A 95 -5.41 25.92 -22.89
CA ASP A 95 -4.38 25.00 -22.35
C ASP A 95 -4.94 23.66 -21.85
N GLU A 96 -6.27 23.52 -21.76
CA GLU A 96 -6.91 22.30 -21.27
C GLU A 96 -7.31 21.36 -22.40
N VAL A 97 -7.05 20.07 -22.18
CA VAL A 97 -7.47 18.98 -23.07
C VAL A 97 -8.48 18.09 -22.36
N PHE A 98 -9.64 17.95 -23.00
CA PHE A 98 -10.71 17.04 -22.61
C PHE A 98 -10.76 15.87 -23.57
N LEU A 99 -11.07 14.69 -23.02
CA LEU A 99 -11.32 13.48 -23.79
C LEU A 99 -12.79 13.14 -23.64
N GLN A 100 -13.52 13.18 -24.76
CA GLN A 100 -14.93 12.81 -24.79
C GLN A 100 -15.07 11.47 -25.51
N ILE A 101 -15.56 10.44 -24.82
CA ILE A 101 -15.76 9.12 -25.45
C ILE A 101 -16.71 9.30 -26.63
N PRO A 102 -16.31 8.91 -27.86
CA PRO A 102 -17.17 9.03 -29.01
C PRO A 102 -18.35 8.06 -28.86
N ARG A 103 -19.54 8.50 -29.28
CA ARG A 103 -20.76 7.66 -29.26
C ARG A 103 -20.97 6.89 -30.55
N THR A 104 -20.25 7.29 -31.59
CA THR A 104 -20.20 6.63 -32.89
C THR A 104 -18.83 6.00 -33.09
N PRO A 105 -18.74 4.81 -33.68
CA PRO A 105 -17.45 4.23 -34.07
C PRO A 105 -16.73 5.14 -35.07
N PRO A 106 -15.39 5.23 -35.02
CA PRO A 106 -14.64 5.89 -36.10
C PRO A 106 -14.81 5.13 -37.41
N LEU A 107 -14.60 5.82 -38.54
CA LEU A 107 -14.67 5.18 -39.84
C LEU A 107 -13.57 4.11 -40.02
N PRO A 108 -13.87 2.98 -40.69
CA PRO A 108 -12.83 2.10 -41.19
C PRO A 108 -11.83 2.87 -42.06
N ALA A 109 -10.59 2.37 -42.13
CA ALA A 109 -9.49 3.04 -42.81
C ALA A 109 -9.07 4.40 -42.22
N ALA A 110 -9.54 4.76 -41.02
CA ALA A 110 -8.96 5.88 -40.27
C ALA A 110 -7.45 5.71 -40.10
N GLU A 111 -6.71 6.80 -40.27
CA GLU A 111 -5.25 6.77 -40.20
C GLU A 111 -4.78 6.85 -38.74
N VAL A 112 -3.79 6.05 -38.40
CA VAL A 112 -3.21 5.95 -37.06
C VAL A 112 -1.83 6.61 -37.05
N TYR A 113 -1.64 7.59 -36.18
CA TYR A 113 -0.42 8.38 -36.04
C TYR A 113 0.18 8.25 -34.65
N GLU A 114 1.50 8.45 -34.54
CA GLU A 114 2.18 8.63 -33.25
C GLU A 114 1.59 9.87 -32.54
N ALA A 115 1.22 9.73 -31.26
CA ALA A 115 0.64 10.83 -30.52
C ALA A 115 1.65 11.95 -30.30
N ASP A 116 1.20 13.19 -30.39
CA ASP A 116 2.05 14.37 -30.15
C ASP A 116 2.47 14.42 -28.66
N PRO A 117 3.77 14.40 -28.34
CA PRO A 117 4.26 14.51 -26.97
C PRO A 117 3.76 15.76 -26.22
N GLN A 118 3.53 16.87 -26.92
CA GLN A 118 2.98 18.09 -26.30
C GLN A 118 1.52 17.91 -25.90
N LEU A 119 0.73 17.23 -26.74
CA LEU A 119 -0.63 16.83 -26.41
C LEU A 119 -0.64 15.88 -25.20
N LEU A 120 0.23 14.87 -25.17
CA LEU A 120 0.32 13.95 -24.03
C LEU A 120 0.72 14.69 -22.74
N LYS A 121 1.64 15.66 -22.82
CA LYS A 121 2.00 16.54 -21.69
C LYS A 121 0.81 17.38 -21.22
N LYS A 122 -0.06 17.87 -22.10
CA LYS A 122 -1.30 18.57 -21.68
C LYS A 122 -2.34 17.61 -21.05
N VAL A 123 -2.41 16.37 -21.55
CA VAL A 123 -3.36 15.36 -21.05
C VAL A 123 -2.95 14.85 -19.66
N PHE A 124 -1.68 14.47 -19.49
CA PHE A 124 -1.11 13.80 -18.31
C PHE A 124 -0.27 14.69 -17.39
N GLY A 125 0.00 15.93 -17.80
CA GLY A 125 0.75 16.92 -17.03
C GLY A 125 0.01 17.41 -15.79
N ALA A 126 0.73 18.17 -14.95
CA ALA A 126 0.18 18.81 -13.78
C ALA A 126 -0.90 19.84 -14.15
N LYS A 127 -2.13 19.62 -13.68
CA LYS A 127 -3.25 20.55 -13.91
C LYS A 127 -3.44 21.57 -12.79
N SER A 128 -2.90 21.27 -11.60
CA SER A 128 -2.93 22.16 -10.44
C SER A 128 -1.95 21.66 -9.36
N LYS A 129 -1.83 22.40 -8.26
CA LYS A 129 -0.93 22.09 -7.13
C LYS A 129 -1.17 20.72 -6.49
N LYS A 130 -2.33 20.08 -6.70
CA LYS A 130 -2.65 18.74 -6.15
C LYS A 130 -2.12 17.58 -6.99
N PHE A 131 -1.58 17.87 -8.17
CA PHE A 131 -0.98 16.88 -9.05
C PHE A 131 0.53 16.82 -8.79
N VAL A 132 1.03 15.63 -8.48
CA VAL A 132 2.47 15.40 -8.23
C VAL A 132 3.01 14.41 -9.24
N ARG A 133 4.27 14.61 -9.64
CA ARG A 133 4.94 13.72 -10.58
C ARG A 133 5.24 12.39 -9.89
N ILE A 134 4.85 11.28 -10.52
CA ILE A 134 5.15 9.92 -10.03
C ILE A 134 6.20 9.22 -10.89
N GLY A 135 6.37 9.65 -12.15
CA GLY A 135 7.19 8.96 -13.12
C GLY A 135 6.99 9.51 -14.53
N ARG A 136 7.21 8.64 -15.52
CA ARG A 136 7.05 8.93 -16.95
C ARG A 136 6.33 7.79 -17.68
N LEU A 137 5.69 8.09 -18.81
CA LEU A 137 5.08 7.06 -19.65
C LEU A 137 6.13 6.04 -20.11
N LEU A 138 5.81 4.75 -19.97
CA LEU A 138 6.74 3.66 -20.25
C LEU A 138 6.93 3.42 -21.75
N SER A 139 5.86 3.57 -22.52
CA SER A 139 5.80 3.12 -23.92
C SER A 139 6.17 4.19 -24.94
N GLU A 140 6.32 5.44 -24.49
CA GLU A 140 6.68 6.58 -25.33
C GLU A 140 8.20 6.69 -25.54
N LYS A 141 8.62 7.22 -26.69
CA LYS A 141 10.04 7.50 -26.97
C LYS A 141 10.51 8.76 -26.25
N GLU A 142 9.67 9.78 -26.23
CA GLU A 142 9.96 11.02 -25.52
C GLU A 142 9.64 10.89 -24.03
N ASP A 143 10.35 11.65 -23.20
CA ASP A 143 10.08 11.70 -21.76
C ASP A 143 8.81 12.51 -21.48
N VAL A 144 7.68 11.80 -21.38
CA VAL A 144 6.39 12.37 -21.02
C VAL A 144 6.14 12.14 -19.52
N PRO A 145 6.20 13.19 -18.69
CA PRO A 145 6.00 13.04 -17.25
C PRO A 145 4.55 12.72 -16.93
N VAL A 146 4.35 11.84 -15.94
CA VAL A 146 3.05 11.43 -15.44
C VAL A 146 2.81 12.01 -14.06
N TYR A 147 1.65 12.65 -13.90
CA TYR A 147 1.22 13.22 -12.65
C TYR A 147 -0.02 12.51 -12.11
N ILE A 148 -0.07 12.33 -10.79
CA ILE A 148 -1.22 11.75 -10.08
C ILE A 148 -1.84 12.78 -9.14
N ASN A 149 -3.15 12.72 -8.97
CA ASN A 149 -3.88 13.59 -8.05
C ASN A 149 -3.82 13.07 -6.60
N ILE A 150 -3.01 13.71 -5.76
CA ILE A 150 -2.82 13.32 -4.35
C ILE A 150 -4.08 13.44 -3.52
N GLU A 151 -4.94 14.40 -3.82
CA GLU A 151 -6.22 14.53 -3.12
C GLU A 151 -7.07 13.28 -3.33
N GLN A 152 -7.07 12.69 -4.53
CA GLN A 152 -7.80 11.44 -4.78
C GLN A 152 -7.11 10.23 -4.13
N VAL A 153 -5.78 10.21 -4.06
CA VAL A 153 -5.02 9.18 -3.33
C VAL A 153 -5.40 9.17 -1.85
N VAL A 154 -5.44 10.34 -1.20
CA VAL A 154 -5.83 10.44 0.22
C VAL A 154 -7.31 10.16 0.41
N LEU A 155 -8.19 10.77 -0.39
CA LEU A 155 -9.63 10.69 -0.16
C LEU A 155 -10.29 9.39 -0.63
N ARG A 156 -9.69 8.66 -1.56
CA ARG A 156 -10.26 7.42 -2.12
C ARG A 156 -9.34 6.21 -1.95
N HIS A 157 -8.38 6.33 -1.04
CA HIS A 157 -7.49 5.25 -0.63
C HIS A 157 -6.61 4.74 -1.78
N LEU A 158 -5.60 3.95 -1.47
CA LEU A 158 -4.64 3.46 -2.47
C LEU A 158 -4.18 2.05 -2.15
N ALA A 159 -4.10 1.19 -3.16
CA ALA A 159 -3.36 -0.07 -3.08
C ALA A 159 -2.03 0.05 -3.82
N VAL A 160 -0.93 -0.38 -3.20
CA VAL A 160 0.36 -0.59 -3.87
C VAL A 160 0.67 -2.08 -3.84
N LEU A 161 0.64 -2.71 -5.01
CA LEU A 161 0.65 -4.17 -5.16
C LEU A 161 1.85 -4.59 -6.01
N ALA A 162 2.68 -5.51 -5.53
CA ALA A 162 3.95 -5.82 -6.17
C ALA A 162 4.58 -7.11 -5.65
N VAL A 163 5.20 -7.95 -6.48
CA VAL A 163 6.09 -9.01 -5.97
C VAL A 163 7.36 -8.41 -5.32
N THR A 164 8.08 -9.20 -4.52
CA THR A 164 9.37 -8.82 -3.92
C THR A 164 10.35 -8.35 -5.00
N GLY A 165 11.08 -7.26 -4.73
CA GLY A 165 12.07 -6.69 -5.66
C GLY A 165 11.48 -5.88 -6.83
N ALA A 166 10.16 -5.79 -6.99
CA ALA A 166 9.56 -5.04 -8.09
C ALA A 166 9.59 -3.51 -7.92
N GLY A 167 9.98 -3.00 -6.75
CA GLY A 167 10.06 -1.56 -6.46
C GLY A 167 8.97 -1.00 -5.55
N LYS A 168 8.25 -1.86 -4.80
CA LYS A 168 7.18 -1.51 -3.85
C LYS A 168 7.54 -0.32 -2.94
N SER A 169 8.61 -0.43 -2.17
CA SER A 169 9.01 0.61 -1.23
C SER A 169 9.68 1.82 -1.89
N ASN A 170 10.21 1.69 -3.13
CA ASN A 170 10.58 2.87 -3.93
C ASN A 170 9.34 3.69 -4.28
N THR A 171 8.28 3.04 -4.77
CA THR A 171 6.99 3.68 -5.09
C THR A 171 6.42 4.41 -3.88
N VAL A 172 6.39 3.75 -2.72
CA VAL A 172 5.95 4.38 -1.46
C VAL A 172 6.84 5.58 -1.12
N SER A 173 8.17 5.46 -1.21
CA SER A 173 9.10 6.56 -0.92
C SER A 173 8.90 7.77 -1.83
N VAL A 174 8.68 7.58 -3.13
CA VAL A 174 8.36 8.67 -4.07
C VAL A 174 7.04 9.33 -3.68
N LEU A 175 6.04 8.55 -3.32
CA LEU A 175 4.74 9.05 -2.88
C LEU A 175 4.85 9.86 -1.59
N LEU A 176 5.58 9.35 -0.58
CA LEU A 176 5.86 10.05 0.68
C LEU A 176 6.54 11.39 0.42
N LYS A 177 7.63 11.41 -0.36
CA LYS A 177 8.35 12.64 -0.73
C LYS A 177 7.41 13.69 -1.34
N ASN A 178 6.58 13.27 -2.29
CA ASN A 178 5.64 14.16 -2.95
C ASN A 178 4.57 14.72 -2.01
N ILE A 179 4.01 13.90 -1.12
CA ILE A 179 3.01 14.35 -0.15
C ILE A 179 3.62 15.35 0.85
N ILE A 180 4.83 15.07 1.32
CA ILE A 180 5.55 15.92 2.27
C ILE A 180 5.94 17.26 1.65
N ASN A 181 6.36 17.28 0.38
CA ASN A 181 6.63 18.51 -0.34
C ASN A 181 5.40 19.42 -0.46
N LEU A 182 4.19 18.84 -0.52
CA LEU A 182 2.92 19.57 -0.42
C LEU A 182 2.53 19.96 1.01
N GLY A 183 3.28 19.49 2.01
CA GLY A 183 3.01 19.68 3.43
C GLY A 183 1.92 18.77 4.00
N GLY A 184 1.63 17.65 3.34
CA GLY A 184 0.76 16.62 3.87
C GLY A 184 1.39 15.88 5.05
N THR A 185 0.55 15.20 5.82
CA THR A 185 0.96 14.38 6.97
C THR A 185 0.70 12.92 6.65
N VAL A 186 1.71 12.08 6.88
CA VAL A 186 1.61 10.63 6.66
C VAL A 186 1.97 9.90 7.94
N ALA A 187 1.27 8.81 8.24
CA ALA A 187 1.66 7.81 9.22
C ALA A 187 2.02 6.52 8.48
N VAL A 188 3.12 5.87 8.83
CA VAL A 188 3.57 4.61 8.22
C VAL A 188 3.68 3.55 9.31
N PHE A 189 3.04 2.40 9.11
CA PHE A 189 3.30 1.20 9.90
C PHE A 189 4.41 0.43 9.17
N ASP A 190 5.63 0.52 9.70
CA ASP A 190 6.86 0.02 9.07
C ASP A 190 7.20 -1.37 9.62
N PHE A 191 6.88 -2.42 8.85
CA PHE A 191 7.08 -3.82 9.29
C PHE A 191 8.50 -4.33 9.04
N HIS A 192 9.25 -3.67 8.16
CA HIS A 192 10.61 -4.10 7.79
C HIS A 192 11.69 -3.10 8.19
N GLY A 193 11.32 -2.00 8.85
CA GLY A 193 12.24 -0.93 9.22
C GLY A 193 12.82 -0.18 8.01
N GLU A 194 12.22 -0.30 6.83
CA GLU A 194 12.75 0.26 5.57
C GLU A 194 12.66 1.79 5.56
N TYR A 195 11.61 2.34 6.17
CA TYR A 195 11.37 3.78 6.20
C TYR A 195 12.02 4.43 7.42
N SER A 196 12.26 3.66 8.48
CA SER A 196 12.91 4.12 9.71
C SER A 196 14.33 4.67 9.51
N ARG A 197 14.97 4.38 8.38
CA ARG A 197 16.28 4.97 8.02
C ARG A 197 16.18 6.05 6.95
N SER A 198 14.97 6.43 6.55
CA SER A 198 14.73 7.37 5.47
C SER A 198 15.31 8.75 5.77
N LYS A 199 15.97 9.35 4.77
CA LYS A 199 16.55 10.69 4.84
C LYS A 199 15.66 11.75 4.18
N LEU A 200 14.35 11.53 4.16
CA LEU A 200 13.40 12.48 3.55
C LEU A 200 13.52 13.87 4.20
N THR A 201 13.78 14.87 3.37
CA THR A 201 13.89 16.26 3.81
C THR A 201 12.78 17.14 3.24
N ARG A 202 12.42 18.19 3.99
CA ARG A 202 11.55 19.27 3.54
C ARG A 202 12.17 20.60 3.93
N ASN A 203 12.38 21.50 2.97
CA ASN A 203 13.02 22.80 3.19
C ASN A 203 14.38 22.68 3.94
N GLY A 204 15.17 21.65 3.62
CA GLY A 204 16.48 21.40 4.25
C GLY A 204 16.43 20.85 5.68
N LYS A 205 15.26 20.51 6.22
CA LYS A 205 15.09 19.86 7.53
C LYS A 205 14.58 18.44 7.37
N SER A 206 14.93 17.55 8.30
CA SER A 206 14.34 16.21 8.35
C SER A 206 12.82 16.32 8.43
N ALA A 207 12.13 15.56 7.57
CA ALA A 207 10.68 15.46 7.55
C ALA A 207 10.19 14.13 8.13
N VAL A 208 11.05 13.40 8.84
CA VAL A 208 10.75 12.09 9.44
C VAL A 208 10.60 12.24 10.96
N ASN A 209 9.55 11.66 11.51
CA ASN A 209 9.25 11.60 12.93
C ASN A 209 9.11 10.13 13.35
N HIS A 210 10.11 9.60 14.06
CA HIS A 210 10.05 8.24 14.61
C HIS A 210 9.19 8.23 15.86
N ILE A 211 8.21 7.32 15.90
CA ILE A 211 7.30 7.16 17.03
C ILE A 211 7.48 5.73 17.55
N GLN A 212 8.03 5.62 18.76
CA GLN A 212 8.05 4.35 19.46
C GLN A 212 6.61 3.95 19.81
N PRO A 213 6.22 2.68 19.60
CA PRO A 213 4.86 2.21 19.81
C PRO A 213 4.53 1.99 21.29
N LEU A 214 4.76 3.00 22.15
CA LEU A 214 4.43 2.93 23.57
C LEU A 214 2.91 3.01 23.77
N ILE A 215 2.35 2.05 24.51
CA ILE A 215 0.92 1.96 24.76
C ILE A 215 0.62 2.22 26.23
N ASN A 216 -0.30 3.15 26.48
CA ASN A 216 -0.90 3.33 27.79
C ASN A 216 -2.04 2.31 27.98
N PRO A 217 -1.87 1.30 28.86
CA PRO A 217 -2.90 0.28 29.05
C PRO A 217 -4.21 0.91 29.53
N ALA A 218 -4.19 2.01 30.29
CA ALA A 218 -5.41 2.66 30.80
C ALA A 218 -6.27 3.37 29.74
N GLU A 219 -5.71 3.60 28.54
CA GLU A 219 -6.41 4.21 27.40
C GLU A 219 -6.92 3.15 26.40
N LEU A 220 -6.63 1.86 26.65
CA LEU A 220 -7.08 0.75 25.83
C LEU A 220 -8.50 0.32 26.19
N LYS A 221 -9.26 -0.09 25.17
CA LYS A 221 -10.49 -0.86 25.41
C LYS A 221 -10.13 -2.24 25.98
N PRO A 222 -11.00 -2.87 26.81
CA PRO A 222 -10.70 -4.20 27.35
C PRO A 222 -10.32 -5.23 26.28
N LYS A 223 -10.96 -5.19 25.10
CA LYS A 223 -10.63 -6.07 23.98
C LYS A 223 -9.23 -5.83 23.41
N GLU A 224 -8.81 -4.56 23.32
CA GLU A 224 -7.50 -4.18 22.78
C GLU A 224 -6.40 -4.65 23.73
N PHE A 225 -6.56 -4.42 25.04
CA PHE A 225 -5.57 -4.87 26.02
C PHE A 225 -5.55 -6.39 26.16
N ALA A 226 -6.71 -7.05 26.13
CA ALA A 226 -6.79 -8.51 26.11
C ALA A 226 -6.04 -9.11 24.90
N SER A 227 -6.23 -8.54 23.71
CA SER A 227 -5.51 -8.98 22.50
C SER A 227 -4.00 -8.75 22.62
N LEU A 228 -3.59 -7.61 23.16
CA LEU A 228 -2.18 -7.26 23.37
C LEU A 228 -1.46 -8.29 24.27
N ILE A 229 -2.14 -8.82 25.29
CA ILE A 229 -1.58 -9.85 26.19
C ILE A 229 -1.87 -11.29 25.71
N GLY A 230 -2.30 -11.49 24.46
CA GLY A 230 -2.51 -12.84 23.89
C GLY A 230 -3.82 -13.54 24.28
N ILE A 231 -4.82 -12.83 24.82
CA ILE A 231 -6.17 -13.37 25.02
C ILE A 231 -6.96 -13.26 23.71
N LYS A 232 -7.11 -14.40 23.03
CA LYS A 232 -7.83 -14.50 21.75
C LYS A 232 -9.30 -14.13 21.87
N GLN A 233 -9.90 -13.62 20.78
CA GLN A 233 -11.31 -13.18 20.78
C GLN A 233 -12.33 -14.28 21.08
N ASN A 234 -12.01 -15.54 20.78
CA ASN A 234 -12.86 -16.69 21.06
C ASN A 234 -12.72 -17.23 22.49
N ALA A 235 -11.78 -16.72 23.29
CA ALA A 235 -11.55 -17.09 24.68
C ALA A 235 -12.52 -16.34 25.62
N TYR A 236 -13.83 -16.58 25.47
CA TYR A 236 -14.89 -15.80 26.12
C TYR A 236 -14.81 -15.79 27.66
N VAL A 237 -14.38 -16.89 28.27
CA VAL A 237 -14.28 -17.02 29.73
C VAL A 237 -13.09 -16.23 30.25
N GLN A 238 -11.92 -16.43 29.66
CA GLN A 238 -10.69 -15.71 29.96
C GLN A 238 -10.88 -14.20 29.77
N PHE A 239 -11.44 -13.80 28.62
CA PHE A 239 -11.76 -12.40 28.33
C PHE A 239 -12.72 -11.79 29.35
N ARG A 240 -13.72 -12.56 29.80
CA ARG A 240 -14.66 -12.09 30.83
C ARG A 240 -13.95 -11.81 32.14
N TYR A 241 -13.10 -12.71 32.62
CA TYR A 241 -12.35 -12.52 33.87
C TYR A 241 -11.41 -11.33 33.78
N PHE A 242 -10.61 -11.26 32.71
CA PHE A 242 -9.73 -10.14 32.43
C PHE A 242 -10.51 -8.82 32.41
N ARG A 243 -11.61 -8.74 31.65
CA ARG A 243 -12.43 -7.54 31.54
C ARG A 243 -12.98 -7.08 32.89
N MET A 244 -13.49 -8.01 33.70
CA MET A 244 -14.03 -7.70 35.03
C MET A 244 -12.96 -7.10 35.94
N ALA A 245 -11.77 -7.72 35.99
CA ALA A 245 -10.64 -7.22 36.78
C ALA A 245 -10.16 -5.85 36.28
N TYR A 246 -9.97 -5.71 34.98
CA TYR A 246 -9.47 -4.50 34.34
C TYR A 246 -10.41 -3.30 34.49
N GLU A 247 -11.72 -3.48 34.23
CA GLU A 247 -12.71 -2.40 34.38
C GLU A 247 -12.84 -1.97 35.86
N ASN A 248 -12.81 -2.92 36.80
CA ASN A 248 -12.86 -2.60 38.23
C ASN A 248 -11.60 -1.86 38.71
N LEU A 249 -10.41 -2.30 38.27
CA LEU A 249 -9.16 -1.62 38.58
C LEU A 249 -9.16 -0.17 38.09
N LEU A 250 -9.55 0.06 36.83
CA LEU A 250 -9.60 1.41 36.27
C LEU A 250 -10.63 2.30 36.97
N GLN A 251 -11.77 1.72 37.39
CA GLN A 251 -12.77 2.46 38.16
C GLN A 251 -12.18 2.91 39.50
N GLU A 252 -11.56 2.01 40.26
CA GLU A 252 -10.97 2.33 41.56
C GLU A 252 -9.84 3.36 41.43
N LEU A 253 -8.97 3.22 40.44
CA LEU A 253 -7.87 4.16 40.21
C LEU A 253 -8.36 5.58 39.87
N ARG A 254 -9.50 5.70 39.16
CA ARG A 254 -10.13 6.98 38.84
C ARG A 254 -10.89 7.60 40.02
N GLU A 255 -11.40 6.79 40.94
CA GLU A 255 -12.14 7.25 42.12
C GLU A 255 -11.23 7.64 43.30
N THR A 256 -10.10 6.94 43.47
CA THR A 256 -9.25 7.04 44.69
C THR A 256 -8.17 8.12 44.60
N LYS A 257 -7.76 8.50 43.39
CA LYS A 257 -6.66 9.44 43.14
C LYS A 257 -7.20 10.52 42.18
N THR A 258 -6.97 11.79 42.50
CA THR A 258 -7.35 13.00 41.71
C THR A 258 -7.05 12.86 40.21
N GLU A 259 -7.53 13.80 39.38
CA GLU A 259 -7.49 13.77 37.89
C GLU A 259 -6.17 13.28 37.22
N ASN A 260 -5.04 13.21 37.93
CA ASN A 260 -3.75 12.72 37.45
C ASN A 260 -3.18 11.48 38.19
N TRP A 261 -4.01 10.48 38.50
CA TRP A 261 -3.57 9.24 39.18
C TRP A 261 -2.46 8.48 38.44
N GLN A 262 -2.39 8.60 37.11
CA GLN A 262 -1.37 7.95 36.27
C GLN A 262 0.04 8.46 36.57
N ALA A 263 0.19 9.66 37.16
CA ALA A 263 1.48 10.16 37.63
C ALA A 263 1.97 9.50 38.93
N HIS A 264 1.09 8.74 39.61
CA HIS A 264 1.33 8.16 40.94
C HIS A 264 1.27 6.64 40.96
N VAL A 265 1.25 5.99 39.79
CA VAL A 265 1.22 4.53 39.64
C VAL A 265 2.22 4.17 38.55
N THR A 266 3.17 3.29 38.86
CA THR A 266 4.10 2.82 37.83
C THR A 266 3.44 1.74 36.98
N THR A 267 4.00 1.43 35.80
CA THR A 267 3.50 0.31 34.99
C THR A 267 3.49 -1.00 35.78
N SER A 268 4.56 -1.30 36.53
CA SER A 268 4.65 -2.56 37.29
C SER A 268 3.63 -2.59 38.43
N ASP A 269 3.41 -1.47 39.13
CA ASP A 269 2.34 -1.38 40.12
C ASP A 269 0.96 -1.63 39.49
N PHE A 270 0.70 -1.05 38.32
CA PHE A 270 -0.57 -1.25 37.60
C PHE A 270 -0.79 -2.73 37.24
N LEU A 271 0.22 -3.40 36.69
CA LEU A 271 0.15 -4.82 36.32
C LEU A 271 -0.01 -5.71 37.55
N LYS A 272 0.72 -5.41 38.63
CA LYS A 272 0.57 -6.10 39.92
C LYS A 272 -0.84 -5.97 40.49
N MET A 273 -1.38 -4.74 40.53
CA MET A 273 -2.76 -4.52 40.99
C MET A 273 -3.76 -5.26 40.10
N LEU A 274 -3.55 -5.31 38.79
CA LEU A 274 -4.40 -6.07 37.87
C LEU A 274 -4.35 -7.58 38.16
N LYS A 275 -3.16 -8.11 38.46
CA LYS A 275 -2.97 -9.50 38.86
C LYS A 275 -3.75 -9.82 40.15
N GLU A 276 -3.60 -9.00 41.18
CA GLU A 276 -4.34 -9.12 42.45
C GLU A 276 -5.85 -9.09 42.23
N LYS A 277 -6.34 -8.24 41.30
CA LYS A 277 -7.76 -8.21 40.92
C LYS A 277 -8.21 -9.49 40.25
N ILE A 278 -7.41 -10.08 39.37
CA ILE A 278 -7.74 -11.37 38.74
C ILE A 278 -7.76 -12.50 39.78
N GLU A 279 -6.77 -12.55 40.68
CA GLU A 279 -6.72 -13.54 41.76
C GLU A 279 -7.93 -13.41 42.70
N SER A 280 -8.37 -12.19 43.01
CA SER A 280 -9.56 -11.99 43.85
C SER A 280 -10.85 -12.56 43.25
N ILE A 281 -10.90 -12.82 41.95
CA ILE A 281 -12.08 -13.45 41.29
C ILE A 281 -12.30 -14.88 41.81
N SER A 282 -11.25 -15.60 42.21
CA SER A 282 -11.40 -16.96 42.74
C SER A 282 -12.01 -17.00 44.15
N ASP A 283 -11.93 -15.89 44.89
CA ASP A 283 -12.52 -15.77 46.22
C ASP A 283 -14.00 -15.35 46.13
N PRO A 284 -14.96 -16.23 46.49
CA PRO A 284 -16.39 -15.92 46.43
C PRO A 284 -16.83 -14.79 47.38
N GLU A 285 -16.06 -14.51 48.44
CA GLU A 285 -16.36 -13.44 49.39
C GLU A 285 -15.93 -12.06 48.88
N SER A 286 -15.01 -12.02 47.90
CA SER A 286 -14.53 -10.78 47.30
C SER A 286 -15.63 -10.08 46.49
N GLN A 287 -15.52 -8.75 46.35
CA GLN A 287 -16.47 -7.96 45.54
C GLN A 287 -16.56 -8.44 44.09
N LEU A 288 -15.47 -8.95 43.52
CA LEU A 288 -15.44 -9.48 42.16
C LEU A 288 -16.00 -10.90 42.07
N GLY A 289 -15.71 -11.74 43.07
CA GLY A 289 -16.27 -13.09 43.19
C GLY A 289 -17.79 -13.08 43.31
N GLN A 290 -18.35 -12.18 44.10
CA GLN A 290 -19.81 -12.00 44.25
C GLN A 290 -20.51 -11.60 42.93
N ARG A 291 -19.80 -10.96 41.99
CA ARG A 291 -20.36 -10.58 40.68
C ARG A 291 -20.42 -11.76 39.69
N LEU A 292 -19.77 -12.89 39.99
CA LEU A 292 -19.83 -14.08 39.15
C LEU A 292 -21.10 -14.89 39.41
N LYS A 293 -21.82 -15.19 38.33
CA LYS A 293 -22.90 -16.20 38.36
C LYS A 293 -22.29 -17.59 38.19
N GLY A 294 -21.97 -18.26 39.31
CA GLY A 294 -21.41 -19.61 39.36
C GLY A 294 -19.95 -19.66 39.83
N LYS A 295 -19.41 -20.88 40.01
CA LYS A 295 -18.01 -21.09 40.42
C LYS A 295 -17.04 -20.62 39.34
N ALA A 296 -15.95 -20.00 39.75
CA ALA A 296 -14.85 -19.66 38.86
C ALA A 296 -14.22 -20.93 38.25
N ARG A 297 -13.65 -20.80 37.05
CA ARG A 297 -12.86 -21.84 36.41
C ARG A 297 -11.38 -21.52 36.65
N ASP A 298 -10.79 -22.19 37.63
CA ASP A 298 -9.42 -21.92 38.07
C ASP A 298 -8.43 -22.00 36.91
N GLU A 299 -8.53 -23.02 36.06
CA GLU A 299 -7.69 -23.17 34.85
C GLU A 299 -7.74 -21.94 33.93
N SER A 300 -8.93 -21.37 33.70
CA SER A 300 -9.10 -20.17 32.88
C SER A 300 -8.61 -18.89 33.57
N LEU A 301 -8.61 -18.82 34.91
CA LEU A 301 -8.00 -17.72 35.65
C LEU A 301 -6.47 -17.81 35.58
N PHE A 302 -5.91 -19.01 35.80
CA PHE A 302 -4.48 -19.26 35.67
C PHE A 302 -3.97 -18.92 34.26
N GLU A 303 -4.70 -19.25 33.21
CA GLU A 303 -4.32 -18.87 31.85
C GLU A 303 -4.27 -17.34 31.64
N VAL A 304 -5.19 -16.59 32.25
CA VAL A 304 -5.17 -15.11 32.20
C VAL A 304 -3.98 -14.55 32.97
N LEU A 305 -3.67 -15.13 34.14
CA LEU A 305 -2.53 -14.72 34.96
C LEU A 305 -1.20 -14.98 34.23
N ASN A 306 -1.01 -16.18 33.68
CA ASN A 306 0.19 -16.53 32.92
C ASN A 306 0.40 -15.56 31.75
N LYS A 307 -0.66 -15.27 30.98
CA LYS A 307 -0.59 -14.30 29.88
C LYS A 307 -0.23 -12.88 30.33
N LEU A 308 -0.69 -12.47 31.51
CA LEU A 308 -0.34 -11.17 32.06
C LEU A 308 1.12 -11.12 32.51
N GLU A 309 1.64 -12.21 33.08
CA GLU A 309 3.05 -12.35 33.45
C GLU A 309 3.96 -12.37 32.22
N ASP A 310 3.60 -13.18 31.20
CA ASP A 310 4.31 -13.22 29.92
C ASP A 310 4.33 -11.83 29.27
N ALA A 311 3.20 -11.11 29.27
CA ALA A 311 3.13 -9.76 28.74
C ALA A 311 3.96 -8.73 29.55
N GLU A 312 4.09 -8.89 30.88
CA GLU A 312 4.96 -8.02 31.68
C GLU A 312 6.43 -8.22 31.28
N LEU A 313 6.85 -9.47 31.05
CA LEU A 313 8.21 -9.82 30.64
C LEU A 313 8.51 -9.38 29.20
N GLU A 314 7.62 -9.71 28.26
CA GLU A 314 7.84 -9.51 26.82
C GLU A 314 7.50 -8.08 26.40
N LEU A 315 6.40 -7.51 26.90
CA LEU A 315 5.86 -6.22 26.45
C LEU A 315 6.11 -5.08 27.44
N GLY A 316 6.89 -5.29 28.50
CA GLY A 316 7.22 -4.25 29.49
C GLY A 316 7.93 -3.02 28.90
N HIS A 317 8.54 -3.15 27.72
CA HIS A 317 9.14 -2.04 26.96
C HIS A 317 8.10 -1.23 26.15
N ILE A 318 6.96 -1.85 25.79
CA ILE A 318 5.85 -1.25 25.04
C ILE A 318 4.79 -0.67 25.99
N ILE A 319 4.40 -1.41 27.03
CA ILE A 319 3.34 -1.02 27.95
C ILE A 319 3.89 0.01 28.94
N LYS A 320 3.46 1.27 28.82
CA LYS A 320 3.89 2.37 29.68
C LYS A 320 2.68 3.19 30.15
N LEU A 321 2.43 3.22 31.46
CA LEU A 321 1.36 4.05 32.01
C LEU A 321 1.72 5.54 31.90
N GLY A 322 0.73 6.40 31.71
CA GLY A 322 0.91 7.86 31.70
C GLY A 322 1.42 8.44 30.38
N VAL A 323 1.77 7.60 29.39
CA VAL A 323 2.09 8.09 28.04
C VAL A 323 0.82 8.57 27.33
N PRO A 324 0.88 9.64 26.52
CA PRO A 324 -0.25 10.08 25.73
C PRO A 324 -0.61 9.05 24.65
N PRO A 325 -1.86 9.06 24.13
CA PRO A 325 -2.23 8.21 23.01
C PRO A 325 -1.28 8.42 21.82
N LEU A 326 -0.91 7.33 21.14
CA LEU A 326 0.04 7.33 20.02
C LEU A 326 -0.32 8.34 18.91
N ILE A 327 -1.61 8.64 18.74
CA ILE A 327 -2.08 9.62 17.75
C ILE A 327 -1.61 11.06 18.03
N GLU A 328 -1.35 11.41 19.29
CA GLU A 328 -0.86 12.75 19.68
C GLU A 328 0.62 12.95 19.32
N ASN A 329 1.36 11.86 19.13
CA ASN A 329 2.77 11.92 18.71
C ASN A 329 2.92 12.18 17.20
N ILE A 330 1.82 12.19 16.43
CA ILE A 330 1.82 12.48 15.00
C ILE A 330 2.05 13.98 14.79
N LYS A 331 3.18 14.31 14.15
CA LYS A 331 3.54 15.68 13.78
C LYS A 331 3.00 16.03 12.39
N PRO A 332 2.35 17.20 12.24
CA PRO A 332 1.83 17.65 10.95
C PRO A 332 2.96 17.95 9.96
N GLY A 333 2.74 17.66 8.68
CA GLY A 333 3.71 17.93 7.62
C GLY A 333 4.95 17.03 7.64
N MET A 334 4.88 15.90 8.34
CA MET A 334 5.96 14.91 8.50
C MET A 334 5.50 13.50 8.11
N VAL A 335 6.47 12.63 7.82
CA VAL A 335 6.31 11.17 7.76
C VAL A 335 6.50 10.63 9.17
N ASN A 336 5.41 10.19 9.78
CA ASN A 336 5.35 9.66 11.13
C ASN A 336 5.48 8.15 11.07
N ILE A 337 6.60 7.60 11.52
CA ILE A 337 6.93 6.19 11.36
C ILE A 337 6.69 5.49 12.69
N PHE A 338 5.76 4.53 12.67
CA PHE A 338 5.57 3.55 13.73
C PHE A 338 6.36 2.31 13.36
N ASP A 339 7.42 2.04 14.10
CA ASP A 339 8.31 0.89 13.87
C ASP A 339 7.67 -0.37 14.44
N PHE A 340 7.30 -1.29 13.55
CA PHE A 340 6.72 -2.59 13.87
C PHE A 340 7.68 -3.75 13.56
N SER A 341 8.94 -3.47 13.20
CA SER A 341 9.89 -4.49 12.75
C SER A 341 10.26 -5.53 13.80
N GLU A 342 10.13 -5.18 15.08
CA GLU A 342 10.42 -6.06 16.22
C GLU A 342 9.14 -6.62 16.89
N LEU A 343 7.95 -6.35 16.33
CA LEU A 343 6.68 -6.75 16.92
C LEU A 343 6.16 -8.04 16.32
N ASP A 344 5.59 -8.92 17.16
CA ASP A 344 4.80 -10.04 16.66
C ASP A 344 3.47 -9.56 16.04
N GLU A 345 2.79 -10.47 15.32
CA GLU A 345 1.58 -10.09 14.58
C GLU A 345 0.36 -9.77 15.46
N ASP A 346 0.28 -10.26 16.70
CA ASP A 346 -0.85 -10.02 17.60
C ASP A 346 -0.68 -8.66 18.32
N VAL A 347 0.54 -8.34 18.72
CA VAL A 347 0.95 -7.05 19.27
C VAL A 347 0.83 -5.95 18.22
N ALA A 348 1.31 -6.20 17.00
CA ALA A 348 1.14 -5.28 15.87
C ALA A 348 -0.34 -5.02 15.56
N ASP A 349 -1.21 -6.04 15.63
CA ASP A 349 -2.66 -5.86 15.46
C ASP A 349 -3.26 -4.99 16.57
N ALA A 350 -2.90 -5.21 17.84
CA ALA A 350 -3.38 -4.42 18.95
C ALA A 350 -2.97 -2.94 18.85
N ILE A 351 -1.71 -2.66 18.49
CA ILE A 351 -1.20 -1.30 18.30
C ILE A 351 -1.84 -0.63 17.09
N ALA A 352 -1.82 -1.30 15.93
CA ALA A 352 -2.35 -0.75 14.69
C ALA A 352 -3.85 -0.44 14.81
N SER A 353 -4.64 -1.38 15.35
CA SER A 353 -6.08 -1.19 15.56
C SER A 353 -6.37 -0.01 16.49
N ASN A 354 -5.57 0.18 17.55
CA ASN A 354 -5.67 1.33 18.43
C ASN A 354 -5.39 2.64 17.69
N ILE A 355 -4.29 2.73 16.92
CA ILE A 355 -3.95 3.93 16.13
C ILE A 355 -5.05 4.22 15.10
N LEU A 356 -5.50 3.22 14.36
CA LEU A 356 -6.55 3.35 13.33
C LEU A 356 -7.88 3.82 13.94
N ARG A 357 -8.26 3.25 15.10
CA ARG A 357 -9.44 3.67 15.85
C ARG A 357 -9.34 5.13 16.24
N TRP A 358 -8.27 5.52 16.93
CA TRP A 358 -8.05 6.89 17.39
C TRP A 358 -8.02 7.86 16.21
N ALA A 359 -7.33 7.53 15.12
CA ALA A 359 -7.30 8.34 13.91
C ALA A 359 -8.72 8.60 13.39
N LEU A 360 -9.55 7.56 13.26
CA LEU A 360 -10.92 7.71 12.77
C LEU A 360 -11.81 8.51 13.73
N GLU A 361 -11.74 8.23 15.04
CA GLU A 361 -12.53 8.92 16.07
C GLU A 361 -12.15 10.40 16.17
N GLU A 362 -10.86 10.72 16.17
CA GLU A 362 -10.36 12.09 16.25
C GLU A 362 -10.64 12.88 14.97
N ARG A 363 -10.42 12.31 13.78
CA ARG A 363 -10.81 12.97 12.52
C ARG A 363 -12.30 13.27 12.43
N LYS A 364 -13.16 12.38 12.98
CA LYS A 364 -14.60 12.63 13.11
C LYS A 364 -14.88 13.81 14.05
N LYS A 365 -14.19 13.91 15.18
CA LYS A 365 -14.31 15.05 16.11
C LYS A 365 -13.85 16.34 15.47
N ALA A 366 -12.71 16.34 14.77
CA ALA A 366 -12.16 17.51 14.10
C ALA A 366 -13.16 18.15 13.12
N VAL A 367 -13.84 17.33 12.31
CA VAL A 367 -14.82 17.81 11.32
C VAL A 367 -16.16 18.22 11.96
N ARG A 368 -16.58 17.59 13.06
CA ARG A 368 -17.91 17.81 13.66
C ARG A 368 -17.95 18.82 14.81
N LYS A 369 -16.92 18.81 15.66
CA LYS A 369 -16.89 19.51 16.96
C LYS A 369 -15.72 20.49 17.09
N GLY A 370 -14.75 20.49 16.17
CA GLY A 370 -13.60 21.40 16.16
C GLY A 370 -12.50 21.09 17.18
N GLN A 371 -12.81 20.51 18.35
CA GLN A 371 -11.82 20.06 19.32
C GLN A 371 -11.39 18.61 19.03
N SER A 372 -10.14 18.43 18.59
CA SER A 372 -9.57 17.11 18.30
C SER A 372 -8.06 17.09 18.51
N ARG A 373 -7.56 15.91 18.92
CA ARG A 373 -6.14 15.57 19.00
C ARG A 373 -5.50 15.38 17.62
N LEU A 374 -6.29 15.21 16.56
CA LEU A 374 -5.82 15.07 15.18
C LEU A 374 -6.56 16.05 14.23
N PRO A 375 -6.25 17.35 14.29
CA PRO A 375 -7.03 18.38 13.60
C PRO A 375 -6.77 18.46 12.07
N PHE A 376 -5.73 17.82 11.56
CA PHE A 376 -5.34 17.84 10.14
C PHE A 376 -5.66 16.52 9.40
N PRO A 377 -5.81 16.54 8.06
CA PRO A 377 -5.90 15.32 7.25
C PRO A 377 -4.68 14.42 7.43
N LEU A 378 -4.91 13.11 7.40
CA LEU A 378 -3.88 12.10 7.60
C LEU A 378 -4.01 11.01 6.53
N MET A 379 -2.88 10.58 5.98
CA MET A 379 -2.79 9.36 5.20
C MET A 379 -2.06 8.30 6.03
N ILE A 380 -2.66 7.13 6.20
CA ILE A 380 -2.03 6.01 6.89
C ILE A 380 -1.56 5.00 5.85
N VAL A 381 -0.27 4.71 5.81
CA VAL A 381 0.34 3.67 4.99
C VAL A 381 0.53 2.44 5.86
N VAL A 382 -0.14 1.36 5.47
CA VAL A 382 -0.05 0.06 6.12
C VAL A 382 0.86 -0.81 5.25
N GLU A 383 2.12 -0.94 5.66
CA GLU A 383 3.00 -1.94 5.06
C GLU A 383 2.57 -3.35 5.45
N GLU A 384 2.88 -4.33 4.60
CA GLU A 384 2.51 -5.72 4.79
C GLU A 384 1.03 -5.89 5.19
N ALA A 385 0.15 -5.16 4.50
CA ALA A 385 -1.26 -5.07 4.90
C ALA A 385 -1.97 -6.43 5.03
N HIS A 386 -1.45 -7.49 4.41
CA HIS A 386 -1.99 -8.84 4.56
C HIS A 386 -1.76 -9.45 5.96
N ILE A 387 -0.79 -8.96 6.74
CA ILE A 387 -0.57 -9.33 8.14
C ILE A 387 -1.73 -8.78 9.00
N LEU A 388 -2.01 -7.48 8.86
CA LEU A 388 -3.03 -6.79 9.65
C LEU A 388 -4.45 -6.95 9.12
N ALA A 389 -4.63 -7.24 7.83
CA ALA A 389 -5.92 -7.30 7.16
C ALA A 389 -6.05 -8.53 6.24
N GLY A 390 -5.57 -9.68 6.71
CA GLY A 390 -5.64 -10.92 5.96
C GLY A 390 -7.06 -11.41 5.67
N GLU A 391 -7.25 -12.15 4.58
CA GLU A 391 -8.54 -12.76 4.23
C GLU A 391 -9.01 -13.75 5.32
N LYS A 392 -8.10 -14.59 5.82
CA LYS A 392 -8.40 -15.70 6.75
C LYS A 392 -8.35 -15.32 8.23
N ARG A 393 -7.56 -14.31 8.61
CA ARG A 393 -7.38 -13.88 10.00
C ARG A 393 -8.37 -12.76 10.30
N ASN A 394 -9.11 -12.90 11.40
CA ASN A 394 -10.02 -11.86 11.86
C ASN A 394 -9.35 -11.00 12.94
N THR A 395 -8.67 -9.96 12.49
CA THR A 395 -7.95 -8.98 13.31
C THR A 395 -8.81 -7.76 13.61
N GLU A 396 -8.51 -7.02 14.67
CA GLU A 396 -9.18 -5.74 14.94
C GLU A 396 -8.74 -4.66 13.93
N SER A 397 -7.49 -4.71 13.47
CA SER A 397 -6.98 -3.81 12.44
C SER A 397 -7.75 -3.96 11.14
N LYS A 398 -8.08 -5.19 10.71
CA LYS A 398 -8.95 -5.44 9.53
C LYS A 398 -10.27 -4.69 9.63
N TYR A 399 -10.92 -4.76 10.79
CA TYR A 399 -12.17 -4.04 11.02
C TYR A 399 -12.00 -2.52 10.84
N TYR A 400 -10.98 -1.91 11.44
CA TYR A 400 -10.77 -0.46 11.33
C TYR A 400 -10.25 -0.04 9.95
N ILE A 401 -9.40 -0.84 9.28
CA ILE A 401 -8.96 -0.61 7.90
C ILE A 401 -10.17 -0.58 6.96
N ALA A 402 -11.05 -1.59 7.03
CA ALA A 402 -12.27 -1.64 6.23
C ALA A 402 -13.21 -0.47 6.54
N ARG A 403 -13.32 -0.08 7.83
CA ARG A 403 -14.15 1.05 8.24
C ARG A 403 -13.60 2.39 7.74
N ILE A 404 -12.28 2.60 7.79
CA ILE A 404 -11.63 3.78 7.23
C ILE A 404 -11.79 3.81 5.72
N ALA A 405 -11.67 2.67 5.02
CA ALA A 405 -11.88 2.61 3.58
C ALA A 405 -13.32 3.00 3.17
N ARG A 406 -14.33 2.72 4.01
CA ARG A 406 -15.73 3.10 3.75
C ARG A 406 -16.06 4.54 4.15
N GLU A 407 -15.53 5.01 5.27
CA GLU A 407 -15.96 6.26 5.90
C GLU A 407 -14.91 7.40 5.86
N GLY A 408 -13.63 7.06 5.75
CA GLY A 408 -12.48 7.94 5.97
C GLY A 408 -12.43 9.13 5.02
N ARG A 409 -12.92 8.95 3.78
CA ARG A 409 -13.09 10.02 2.79
C ARG A 409 -13.77 11.27 3.35
N LYS A 410 -14.82 11.11 4.17
CA LYS A 410 -15.61 12.21 4.72
C LYS A 410 -14.84 13.03 5.77
N PHE A 411 -13.75 12.48 6.28
CA PHE A 411 -12.99 13.05 7.40
C PHE A 411 -11.55 13.40 7.03
N GLY A 412 -11.18 13.30 5.74
CA GLY A 412 -9.79 13.52 5.30
C GLY A 412 -8.82 12.49 5.90
N LEU A 413 -9.29 11.26 6.10
CA LEU A 413 -8.48 10.13 6.57
C LEU A 413 -8.32 9.13 5.42
N GLY A 414 -7.13 9.13 4.82
CA GLY A 414 -6.77 8.20 3.76
C GLY A 414 -6.08 6.96 4.29
N ILE A 415 -6.18 5.86 3.54
CA ILE A 415 -5.44 4.64 3.84
C ILE A 415 -4.75 4.14 2.57
N THR A 416 -3.54 3.65 2.72
CA THR A 416 -2.77 3.01 1.67
C THR A 416 -2.36 1.65 2.14
N VAL A 417 -2.83 0.61 1.45
CA VAL A 417 -2.45 -0.77 1.73
C VAL A 417 -1.32 -1.15 0.79
N VAL A 418 -0.22 -1.64 1.36
CA VAL A 418 0.97 -2.04 0.62
C VAL A 418 1.20 -3.52 0.88
N THR A 419 1.19 -4.35 -0.17
CA THR A 419 1.34 -5.81 0.00
C THR A 419 1.92 -6.48 -1.24
N GLN A 420 2.74 -7.51 -1.02
CA GLN A 420 3.22 -8.43 -2.05
C GLN A 420 2.36 -9.67 -2.24
N ARG A 421 1.33 -9.84 -1.41
CA ARG A 421 0.36 -10.93 -1.51
C ARG A 421 -1.04 -10.36 -1.65
N PRO A 422 -1.42 -9.83 -2.84
CA PRO A 422 -2.78 -9.35 -3.09
C PRO A 422 -3.86 -10.35 -2.66
N LYS A 423 -3.73 -11.64 -3.00
CA LYS A 423 -4.70 -12.69 -2.63
C LYS A 423 -4.78 -12.97 -1.13
N GLY A 424 -3.77 -12.56 -0.37
CA GLY A 424 -3.73 -12.68 1.08
C GLY A 424 -4.52 -11.57 1.79
N LEU A 425 -4.77 -10.45 1.12
CA LEU A 425 -5.51 -9.32 1.65
C LEU A 425 -7.02 -9.57 1.56
N ASP A 426 -7.77 -9.01 2.50
CA ASP A 426 -9.22 -9.05 2.49
C ASP A 426 -9.83 -8.43 1.21
N LYS A 427 -10.77 -9.16 0.58
CA LYS A 427 -11.40 -8.72 -0.68
C LYS A 427 -12.17 -7.40 -0.54
N GLU A 428 -12.87 -7.21 0.58
CA GLU A 428 -13.65 -5.99 0.79
C GLU A 428 -12.71 -4.79 0.92
N ILE A 429 -11.61 -4.91 1.66
CA ILE A 429 -10.62 -3.85 1.78
C ILE A 429 -10.03 -3.51 0.41
N LEU A 430 -9.57 -4.52 -0.36
CA LEU A 430 -8.96 -4.26 -1.66
C LEU A 430 -9.93 -3.62 -2.65
N SER A 431 -11.20 -4.04 -2.66
CA SER A 431 -12.24 -3.45 -3.54
C SER A 431 -12.60 -2.00 -3.19
N GLN A 432 -12.32 -1.55 -1.97
CA GLN A 432 -12.49 -0.14 -1.57
C GLN A 432 -11.27 0.73 -1.92
N MET A 433 -10.20 0.14 -2.44
CA MET A 433 -9.03 0.89 -2.91
C MET A 433 -9.27 1.37 -4.33
N ASN A 434 -9.95 2.51 -4.47
CA ASN A 434 -10.30 3.07 -5.77
C ASN A 434 -9.07 3.42 -6.64
N ASN A 435 -7.92 3.66 -6.00
CA ASN A 435 -6.67 3.89 -6.68
C ASN A 435 -5.76 2.68 -6.50
N MET A 436 -5.08 2.25 -7.55
CA MET A 436 -4.11 1.18 -7.47
C MET A 436 -2.84 1.53 -8.26
N ILE A 437 -1.68 1.25 -7.68
CA ILE A 437 -0.39 1.18 -8.37
C ILE A 437 0.02 -0.29 -8.34
N ILE A 438 -0.04 -0.93 -9.49
CA ILE A 438 0.20 -2.36 -9.66
C ILE A 438 1.54 -2.51 -10.37
N LEU A 439 2.56 -2.93 -9.63
CA LEU A 439 3.86 -3.28 -10.19
C LEU A 439 3.82 -4.74 -10.68
N LYS A 440 4.99 -5.32 -10.97
CA LYS A 440 5.10 -6.71 -11.40
C LYS A 440 4.30 -7.67 -10.50
N LEU A 441 3.40 -8.44 -11.11
CA LEU A 441 2.66 -9.54 -10.48
C LEU A 441 2.78 -10.78 -11.36
N VAL A 442 3.37 -11.85 -10.83
CA VAL A 442 3.64 -13.08 -11.58
C VAL A 442 2.55 -14.12 -11.38
N GLU A 443 2.04 -14.24 -10.15
CA GLU A 443 1.08 -15.29 -9.79
C GLU A 443 -0.31 -15.04 -10.40
N PRO A 444 -0.90 -16.00 -11.14
CA PRO A 444 -2.20 -15.84 -11.79
C PRO A 444 -3.36 -15.58 -10.82
N GLU A 445 -3.31 -16.14 -9.60
CA GLU A 445 -4.34 -15.90 -8.59
C GLU A 445 -4.29 -14.47 -8.04
N ASP A 446 -3.09 -13.92 -7.81
CA ASP A 446 -2.92 -12.53 -7.40
C ASP A 446 -3.44 -11.60 -8.48
N GLN A 447 -3.09 -11.87 -9.74
CA GLN A 447 -3.60 -11.15 -10.90
C GLN A 447 -5.13 -11.13 -10.93
N LYS A 448 -5.78 -12.30 -10.89
CA LYS A 448 -7.25 -12.41 -10.87
C LYS A 448 -7.87 -11.69 -9.68
N HIS A 449 -7.21 -11.72 -8.53
CA HIS A 449 -7.69 -11.04 -7.33
C HIS A 449 -7.69 -9.52 -7.52
N VAL A 450 -6.60 -8.95 -8.07
CA VAL A 450 -6.51 -7.52 -8.39
C VAL A 450 -7.50 -7.11 -9.47
N GLN A 451 -7.65 -7.93 -10.53
CA GLN A 451 -8.60 -7.68 -11.60
C GLN A 451 -10.05 -7.62 -11.08
N ARG A 452 -10.44 -8.52 -10.17
CA ARG A 452 -11.78 -8.51 -9.57
C ARG A 452 -12.04 -7.32 -8.65
N ALA A 453 -10.98 -6.76 -8.05
CA ALA A 453 -11.07 -5.60 -7.18
C ALA A 453 -11.08 -4.27 -7.95
N SER A 454 -10.70 -4.26 -9.23
CA SER A 454 -10.64 -3.05 -10.05
C SER A 454 -11.66 -3.07 -11.19
N GLU A 455 -12.52 -2.06 -11.24
CA GLU A 455 -13.47 -1.85 -12.35
C GLU A 455 -12.79 -1.36 -13.64
N SER A 456 -11.53 -0.90 -13.55
CA SER A 456 -10.83 -0.17 -14.63
C SER A 456 -9.70 -0.96 -15.29
N LEU A 457 -9.39 -2.15 -14.78
CA LEU A 457 -8.27 -2.96 -15.24
C LEU A 457 -8.73 -3.96 -16.30
N SER A 458 -8.37 -3.73 -17.56
CA SER A 458 -8.75 -4.60 -18.68
C SER A 458 -7.96 -5.91 -18.66
N GLN A 459 -8.48 -6.95 -19.33
CA GLN A 459 -7.82 -8.25 -19.41
C GLN A 459 -6.48 -8.16 -20.16
N GLU A 460 -6.42 -7.31 -21.17
CA GLU A 460 -5.21 -7.06 -21.96
C GLU A 460 -4.12 -6.43 -21.08
N LEU A 461 -4.48 -5.44 -20.24
CA LEU A 461 -3.53 -4.83 -19.31
C LEU A 461 -2.99 -5.81 -18.26
N MET A 462 -3.79 -6.81 -17.87
CA MET A 462 -3.38 -7.86 -16.93
C MET A 462 -2.26 -8.74 -17.46
N GLU A 463 -2.28 -9.05 -18.75
CA GLU A 463 -1.29 -9.92 -19.40
C GLU A 463 0.14 -9.33 -19.36
N TYR A 464 0.27 -8.01 -19.13
CA TYR A 464 1.56 -7.34 -19.01
C TYR A 464 2.15 -7.38 -17.60
N LEU A 465 1.34 -7.61 -16.57
CA LEU A 465 1.82 -7.57 -15.18
C LEU A 465 3.00 -8.52 -14.91
N PRO A 466 3.06 -9.74 -15.48
CA PRO A 466 4.23 -10.61 -15.33
C PRO A 466 5.49 -10.09 -16.02
N GLY A 467 5.34 -9.30 -17.08
CA GLY A 467 6.43 -8.79 -17.91
C GLY A 467 7.05 -7.47 -17.44
N LEU A 468 6.44 -6.79 -16.46
CA LEU A 468 6.94 -5.52 -15.95
C LEU A 468 8.33 -5.67 -15.30
N ASN A 469 9.22 -4.74 -15.61
CA ASN A 469 10.52 -4.63 -14.95
C ASN A 469 10.41 -3.91 -13.60
N PRO A 470 11.43 -4.01 -12.73
CA PRO A 470 11.46 -3.23 -11.49
C PRO A 470 11.25 -1.73 -11.72
N GLY A 471 10.34 -1.13 -10.95
CA GLY A 471 9.94 0.27 -11.08
C GLY A 471 8.98 0.57 -12.25
N GLU A 472 8.54 -0.42 -13.01
CA GLU A 472 7.43 -0.28 -13.96
C GLU A 472 6.12 -0.66 -13.28
N ALA A 473 5.06 0.09 -13.58
CA ALA A 473 3.76 -0.09 -12.96
C ALA A 473 2.60 0.28 -13.87
N ILE A 474 1.45 -0.35 -13.63
CA ILE A 474 0.16 0.09 -14.11
C ILE A 474 -0.48 0.96 -13.01
N ILE A 475 -0.83 2.19 -13.36
CA ILE A 475 -1.47 3.17 -12.46
C ILE A 475 -2.92 3.34 -12.90
N ILE A 476 -3.85 3.06 -11.99
CA ILE A 476 -5.29 3.13 -12.25
C ILE A 476 -6.05 3.79 -11.10
N GLY A 477 -7.28 4.21 -11.39
CA GLY A 477 -8.19 4.79 -10.42
C GLY A 477 -8.39 6.29 -10.58
N ASN A 478 -9.09 6.89 -9.63
CA ASN A 478 -9.48 8.31 -9.69
C ASN A 478 -8.30 9.30 -9.63
N MET A 479 -7.10 8.85 -9.28
CA MET A 479 -5.87 9.66 -9.28
C MET A 479 -5.35 9.96 -10.69
N THR A 480 -5.74 9.17 -11.68
CA THR A 480 -5.48 9.39 -13.12
C THR A 480 -6.80 9.45 -13.89
N LYS A 481 -6.78 9.97 -15.13
CA LYS A 481 -7.99 9.98 -15.98
C LYS A 481 -8.27 8.63 -16.64
N ILE A 482 -7.20 7.88 -16.89
CA ILE A 482 -7.20 6.60 -17.61
C ILE A 482 -6.12 5.70 -16.99
N PRO A 483 -6.14 4.39 -17.25
CA PRO A 483 -5.03 3.50 -16.95
C PRO A 483 -3.74 3.92 -17.66
N LEU A 484 -2.62 3.95 -16.95
CA LEU A 484 -1.31 4.34 -17.49
C LEU A 484 -0.25 3.29 -17.19
N LEU A 485 0.58 2.95 -18.19
CA LEU A 485 1.84 2.24 -17.97
C LEU A 485 2.96 3.25 -17.71
N VAL A 486 3.57 3.16 -16.54
CA VAL A 486 4.47 4.19 -16.01
C VAL A 486 5.76 3.58 -15.53
N LYS A 487 6.89 4.23 -15.87
CA LYS A 487 8.16 4.04 -15.17
C LYS A 487 8.21 5.01 -14.00
N ILE A 488 8.16 4.47 -12.78
CA ILE A 488 8.18 5.24 -11.53
C ILE A 488 9.57 5.85 -11.35
N ASP A 489 9.61 7.11 -10.91
CA ASP A 489 10.86 7.79 -10.60
C ASP A 489 11.61 7.08 -9.46
N LYS A 490 12.93 7.25 -9.38
CA LYS A 490 13.71 6.72 -8.25
C LYS A 490 13.69 7.68 -7.08
N ALA A 491 13.47 7.16 -5.87
CA ALA A 491 13.62 7.94 -4.65
C ALA A 491 15.11 8.08 -4.29
N GLU A 492 15.71 9.24 -4.57
CA GLU A 492 17.12 9.54 -4.27
C GLU A 492 17.47 9.47 -2.77
N GLU A 493 16.49 9.70 -1.89
CA GLU A 493 16.65 9.70 -0.43
C GLU A 493 16.33 8.32 0.21
N LYS A 494 16.15 7.27 -0.61
CA LYS A 494 15.97 5.91 -0.11
C LYS A 494 17.33 5.36 0.32
N VAL A 495 17.40 4.79 1.52
CA VAL A 495 18.55 3.97 1.92
C VAL A 495 18.49 2.68 1.09
N GLU A 496 19.56 2.35 0.38
CA GLU A 496 19.66 1.09 -0.38
C GLU A 496 19.41 -0.11 0.54
N GLY A 497 18.87 -1.18 -0.05
CA GLY A 497 18.09 -2.22 0.62
C GLY A 497 18.72 -2.89 1.83
N ASN A 498 17.85 -3.44 2.68
CA ASN A 498 18.17 -4.20 3.88
C ASN A 498 18.88 -5.54 3.64
N ASP A 499 19.24 -5.87 2.40
CA ASP A 499 19.96 -7.11 2.10
C ASP A 499 21.32 -7.02 2.77
N ILE A 500 21.49 -7.83 3.81
CA ILE A 500 22.75 -7.94 4.53
C ILE A 500 23.81 -8.41 3.53
N ASP A 501 24.96 -7.75 3.49
CA ASP A 501 26.12 -8.27 2.76
C ASP A 501 26.59 -9.56 3.44
N VAL A 502 26.04 -10.68 2.99
CA VAL A 502 26.27 -11.99 3.57
C VAL A 502 27.74 -12.36 3.45
N ILE A 503 28.37 -12.08 2.29
CA ILE A 503 29.77 -12.42 2.04
C ILE A 503 30.67 -11.55 2.91
N GLY A 504 30.45 -10.23 2.93
CA GLY A 504 31.23 -9.32 3.78
C GLY A 504 31.12 -9.67 5.26
N LYS A 505 29.93 -10.05 5.75
CA LYS A 505 29.77 -10.52 7.13
C LYS A 505 30.45 -11.86 7.39
N TRP A 506 30.38 -12.82 6.47
CA TRP A 506 31.12 -14.07 6.61
C TRP A 506 32.63 -13.84 6.65
N GLU A 507 33.15 -12.94 5.82
CA GLU A 507 34.56 -12.55 5.84
C GLU A 507 34.96 -11.87 7.14
N GLU A 508 34.12 -10.99 7.71
CA GLU A 508 34.36 -10.38 9.03
C GLU A 508 34.43 -11.43 10.14
N ILE A 509 33.55 -12.43 10.11
CA ILE A 509 33.54 -13.51 11.11
C ILE A 509 34.82 -14.35 11.00
N LEU A 510 35.19 -14.76 9.78
CA LEU A 510 36.41 -15.53 9.52
C LEU A 510 37.68 -14.77 9.94
N LYS A 511 37.74 -13.45 9.67
CA LYS A 511 38.84 -12.60 10.12
C LYS A 511 38.91 -12.53 11.65
N LYS A 512 37.78 -12.36 12.33
CA LYS A 512 37.73 -12.35 13.81
C LYS A 512 38.22 -13.66 14.41
N GLU A 513 37.84 -14.80 13.83
CA GLU A 513 38.32 -16.11 14.28
C GLU A 513 39.83 -16.27 14.06
N GLN A 514 40.38 -15.83 12.91
CA GLN A 514 41.83 -15.82 12.68
C GLN A 514 42.58 -14.94 13.66
N THR A 515 42.09 -13.73 13.93
CA THR A 515 42.74 -12.83 14.91
C THR A 515 42.72 -13.44 16.31
N GLN A 516 41.63 -14.10 16.70
CA GLN A 516 41.53 -14.77 17.99
C GLN A 516 42.49 -15.96 18.12
N VAL A 517 42.70 -16.72 17.04
CA VAL A 517 43.66 -17.83 17.01
C VAL A 517 45.09 -17.31 17.05
N ASP A 518 45.41 -16.26 16.30
CA ASP A 518 46.73 -15.63 16.28
C ASP A 518 47.08 -15.01 17.65
N ASP A 519 46.11 -14.38 18.32
CA ASP A 519 46.28 -13.84 19.67
C ASP A 519 46.60 -14.96 20.69
N ILE A 520 45.86 -16.09 20.66
CA ILE A 520 46.11 -17.24 21.53
C ILE A 520 47.48 -17.89 21.27
N LEU A 521 47.88 -18.00 19.99
CA LEU A 521 49.20 -18.53 19.63
C LEU A 521 50.33 -17.60 20.10
N SER A 522 50.13 -16.29 20.01
CA SER A 522 51.11 -15.30 20.50
C SER A 522 51.26 -15.30 22.04
N GLU A 523 50.20 -15.63 22.78
CA GLU A 523 50.28 -15.79 24.24
C GLU A 523 51.00 -17.09 24.64
N LEU A 524 50.84 -18.16 23.85
CA LEU A 524 51.54 -19.43 24.07
C LEU A 524 53.04 -19.35 23.75
N ASP A 525 53.44 -18.56 22.75
CA ASP A 525 54.87 -18.34 22.42
C ASP A 525 55.61 -17.44 23.43
N ASN A 526 54.87 -16.76 24.33
CA ASN A 526 55.41 -15.91 25.40
C ASN A 526 55.45 -16.60 26.79
N LEU A 527 55.07 -17.89 26.87
CA LEU A 527 55.17 -18.77 28.04
C LEU A 527 56.37 -19.72 27.89
#